data_AF-A0A2C6MFA8-F1
#
_entry.id   AF-A0A2C6MFA8-F1
#
_cell.length_a   1.000
_cell.length_b   1.000
_cell.length_c   1.000
_cell.angle_alpha   90.00
_cell.angle_beta   90.00
_cell.angle_gamma   90.00
#
_symmetry.space_group_name_H-M   'P 1'
#
loop_
_entity.id
_entity.type
_entity.pdbx_description
1 polymer ?
#
loop_
_entity_poly.entity_id
_entity_poly.type
_entity_poly.pdbx_seq_one_letter_code
_entity_poly.pdbx_strand_id
1 'polypeptide(L)'
;MPMIMALVFLLFCNVCQAAEPMGRIAVDPGHGGYDPGAMRDGIMEKHLNLEIAEEIAMILKENNVEVLLTRQGDYNHAILGLHKKEAKRYDFQRRAEMAKQFGQMPWSVFM
;
A
#
# COMPACT_ATOMS: atom_id res chain seq x y z
N MET A 1 23.86 22.74 -38.40
CA MET A 1 23.73 22.08 -37.09
C MET A 1 22.28 22.05 -36.55
N PRO A 2 21.28 21.53 -37.29
CA PRO A 2 20.00 21.11 -36.66
C PRO A 2 19.84 19.59 -36.58
N MET A 3 20.49 18.81 -37.46
CA MET A 3 20.37 17.36 -37.51
C MET A 3 20.94 16.63 -36.29
N ILE A 4 22.04 17.13 -35.71
CA ILE A 4 22.65 16.53 -34.50
C ILE A 4 21.77 16.80 -33.27
N MET A 5 21.10 17.95 -33.19
CA MET A 5 20.15 18.22 -32.09
C MET A 5 18.90 17.35 -32.18
N ALA A 6 18.38 17.09 -33.38
CA ALA A 6 17.24 16.20 -33.58
C ALA A 6 17.55 14.74 -33.22
N LEU A 7 18.77 14.27 -33.53
CA LEU A 7 19.20 12.90 -33.23
C LEU A 7 19.43 12.68 -31.72
N VAL A 8 19.99 13.67 -31.01
CA VAL A 8 20.13 13.64 -29.55
C VAL A 8 18.75 13.71 -28.88
N PHE A 9 17.83 14.54 -29.39
CA PHE A 9 16.46 14.63 -28.88
C PHE A 9 15.68 13.31 -29.04
N LEU A 10 15.85 12.60 -30.16
CA LEU A 10 15.27 11.28 -30.40
C LEU A 10 15.90 10.15 -29.57
N LEU A 11 17.19 10.29 -29.20
CA LEU A 11 17.86 9.36 -28.28
C LEU A 11 17.42 9.55 -26.81
N PHE A 12 16.98 10.75 -26.42
CA PHE A 12 16.35 11.01 -25.12
C PHE A 12 14.85 10.72 -25.09
N CYS A 13 14.15 10.80 -26.23
CA CYS A 13 12.70 10.60 -26.31
C CYS A 13 12.25 9.13 -26.17
N ASN A 14 13.18 8.17 -26.32
CA ASN A 14 12.92 6.73 -26.18
C ASN A 14 13.04 6.21 -24.74
N VAL A 15 13.27 7.08 -23.74
CA VAL A 15 12.99 6.67 -22.37
C VAL A 15 11.48 6.60 -22.26
N CYS A 16 10.95 5.37 -22.29
CA CYS A 16 9.56 5.06 -22.06
C CYS A 16 9.14 5.72 -20.75
N GLN A 17 8.53 6.90 -20.84
CA GLN A 17 7.99 7.60 -19.69
C GLN A 17 6.76 6.78 -19.28
N ALA A 18 6.96 5.81 -18.39
CA ALA A 18 5.83 5.14 -17.75
C ALA A 18 4.95 6.24 -17.16
N ALA A 19 3.64 6.20 -17.43
CA ALA A 19 2.73 7.22 -16.95
C ALA A 19 2.81 7.26 -15.42
N GLU A 20 3.26 8.40 -14.88
CA GLU A 20 3.30 8.62 -13.43
C GLU A 20 1.91 8.31 -12.86
N PRO A 21 1.81 7.55 -11.75
CA PRO A 21 0.52 7.18 -11.19
C PRO A 21 -0.26 8.44 -10.76
N MET A 22 -1.59 8.36 -10.84
CA MET A 22 -2.49 9.47 -10.50
C MET A 22 -2.39 9.90 -9.04
N GLY A 23 -1.88 9.03 -8.18
CA GLY A 23 -1.63 9.31 -6.78
C GLY A 23 -1.28 8.05 -6.01
N ARG A 24 -1.20 8.21 -4.69
CA ARG A 24 -0.91 7.13 -3.74
C ARG A 24 -2.02 7.02 -2.72
N ILE A 25 -2.49 5.80 -2.48
CA ILE A 25 -3.51 5.50 -1.46
C ILE A 25 -3.03 4.35 -0.59
N ALA A 26 -3.03 4.54 0.73
CA ALA A 26 -2.86 3.45 1.68
C ALA A 26 -4.24 2.94 2.11
N VAL A 27 -4.47 1.65 1.96
CA VAL A 27 -5.68 0.95 2.39
C VAL A 27 -5.32 0.12 3.62
N ASP A 28 -6.00 0.35 4.74
CA ASP A 28 -5.74 -0.34 6.01
C ASP A 28 -6.87 -1.32 6.35
N PRO A 29 -6.73 -2.61 5.97
CA PRO A 29 -7.64 -3.64 6.46
C PRO A 29 -7.47 -3.81 7.97
N GLY A 30 -8.43 -3.28 8.73
CA GLY A 30 -8.41 -3.30 10.19
C GLY A 30 -8.33 -4.72 10.78
N HIS A 31 -7.91 -4.81 12.05
CA HIS A 31 -7.75 -6.06 12.80
C HIS A 31 -6.73 -7.03 12.17
N GLY A 32 -6.70 -8.29 12.60
CA GLY A 32 -5.82 -9.32 12.06
C GLY A 32 -5.06 -10.14 13.11
N GLY A 33 -4.71 -11.37 12.75
CA GLY A 33 -4.08 -12.33 13.64
C GLY A 33 -5.01 -12.66 14.81
N TYR A 34 -4.52 -12.42 16.04
CA TYR A 34 -5.27 -12.70 17.27
C TYR A 34 -6.46 -11.75 17.51
N ASP A 35 -6.53 -10.60 16.84
CA ASP A 35 -7.62 -9.64 16.99
C ASP A 35 -8.67 -9.92 15.90
N PRO A 36 -9.81 -10.56 16.22
CA PRO A 36 -10.85 -10.85 15.24
C PRO A 36 -11.69 -9.62 14.88
N GLY A 37 -11.62 -8.55 15.68
CA GLY A 37 -12.58 -7.46 15.67
C GLY A 37 -13.96 -7.88 16.14
N ALA A 38 -15.00 -7.21 15.64
CA ALA A 38 -16.37 -7.62 15.87
C ALA A 38 -16.63 -9.01 15.27
N MET A 39 -17.43 -9.81 15.97
CA MET A 39 -17.81 -11.14 15.53
C MET A 39 -19.31 -11.36 15.73
N ARG A 40 -19.98 -11.81 14.67
CA ARG A 40 -21.40 -12.15 14.70
C ARG A 40 -21.68 -13.28 13.72
N ASP A 41 -22.45 -14.28 14.15
CA ASP A 41 -22.91 -15.39 13.30
C ASP A 41 -21.76 -16.10 12.53
N GLY A 42 -20.59 -16.23 13.16
CA GLY A 42 -19.40 -16.88 12.57
C GLY A 42 -18.59 -15.98 11.61
N ILE A 43 -19.06 -14.76 11.34
CA ILE A 43 -18.36 -13.77 10.54
C ILE A 43 -17.44 -12.96 11.45
N MET A 44 -16.17 -12.83 11.05
CA MET A 44 -15.17 -12.01 11.74
C MET A 44 -14.85 -10.77 10.91
N GLU A 45 -14.91 -9.60 11.54
CA GLU A 45 -14.62 -8.31 10.93
C GLU A 45 -13.27 -8.30 10.20
N LYS A 46 -12.24 -8.92 10.78
CA LYS A 46 -10.90 -8.99 10.17
C LYS A 46 -10.89 -9.63 8.77
N HIS A 47 -11.77 -10.59 8.50
CA HIS A 47 -11.81 -11.29 7.21
C HIS A 47 -12.52 -10.41 6.18
N LEU A 48 -13.69 -9.87 6.53
CA LEU A 48 -14.41 -8.92 5.68
C LEU A 48 -13.56 -7.70 5.34
N ASN A 49 -12.87 -7.12 6.33
CA ASN A 49 -12.00 -5.99 6.10
C ASN A 49 -10.85 -6.31 5.13
N LEU A 50 -10.30 -7.54 5.18
CA LEU A 50 -9.24 -7.95 4.27
C LEU A 50 -9.76 -8.09 2.84
N GLU A 51 -10.87 -8.81 2.67
CA GLU A 51 -11.50 -9.06 1.38
C GLU A 51 -11.89 -7.74 0.69
N ILE A 52 -12.56 -6.84 1.41
CA ILE A 52 -12.94 -5.51 0.89
C ILE A 52 -11.70 -4.69 0.53
N ALA A 53 -10.64 -4.74 1.35
CA ALA A 53 -9.43 -3.97 1.08
C ALA A 53 -8.68 -4.48 -0.17
N GLU A 54 -8.67 -5.80 -0.39
CA GLU A 54 -8.08 -6.42 -1.59
C GLU A 54 -8.84 -6.01 -2.86
N GLU A 55 -10.18 -5.99 -2.83
CA GLU A 55 -11.01 -5.49 -3.92
C GLU A 55 -10.75 -4.01 -4.21
N ILE A 56 -10.73 -3.15 -3.18
CA ILE A 56 -10.41 -1.72 -3.34
C ILE A 56 -9.01 -1.54 -3.95
N ALA A 57 -8.01 -2.29 -3.46
CA ALA A 57 -6.66 -2.19 -3.96
C ALA A 57 -6.55 -2.61 -5.43
N MET A 58 -7.31 -3.62 -5.85
CA MET A 58 -7.38 -4.05 -7.25
C MET A 58 -7.94 -2.94 -8.14
N ILE A 59 -9.12 -2.39 -7.78
CA ILE A 59 -9.78 -1.32 -8.54
C ILE A 59 -8.88 -0.08 -8.64
N LEU A 60 -8.24 0.32 -7.54
CA LEU A 60 -7.35 1.47 -7.52
C LEU A 60 -6.12 1.27 -8.44
N LYS A 61 -5.50 0.08 -8.41
CA LYS A 61 -4.37 -0.25 -9.28
C LYS A 61 -4.74 -0.24 -10.75
N GLU A 62 -5.92 -0.75 -11.09
CA GLU A 62 -6.46 -0.69 -12.47
C GLU A 62 -6.66 0.76 -12.95
N ASN A 63 -6.87 1.69 -12.04
CA ASN A 63 -7.02 3.12 -12.31
C ASN A 63 -5.72 3.92 -12.14
N ASN A 64 -4.56 3.26 -12.33
CA ASN A 64 -3.23 3.87 -12.27
C ASN A 64 -2.96 4.59 -10.93
N VAL A 65 -3.46 4.06 -9.82
CA VAL A 65 -3.14 4.53 -8.46
C VAL A 65 -2.17 3.55 -7.81
N GLU A 66 -1.12 4.09 -7.19
CA GLU A 66 -0.22 3.27 -6.39
C GLU A 66 -0.88 2.95 -5.04
N VAL A 67 -0.94 1.68 -4.66
CA VAL A 67 -1.66 1.23 -3.47
C VAL A 67 -0.77 0.46 -2.52
N LEU A 68 -0.76 0.89 -1.26
CA LEU A 68 -0.24 0.12 -0.14
C LEU A 68 -1.39 -0.52 0.62
N LEU A 69 -1.34 -1.85 0.79
CA LEU A 69 -2.13 -2.54 1.82
C LEU A 69 -1.27 -2.68 3.09
N THR A 70 -1.78 -2.26 4.24
CA THR A 70 -1.04 -2.40 5.51
C THR A 70 -0.87 -3.85 5.96
N ARG A 71 -1.76 -4.75 5.52
CA ARG A 71 -1.58 -6.21 5.58
C ARG A 71 -2.23 -6.88 4.38
N GLN A 72 -1.70 -8.03 3.97
CA GLN A 72 -2.17 -8.85 2.83
C GLN A 72 -2.57 -10.27 3.27
N GLY A 73 -2.88 -10.44 4.56
CA GLY A 73 -3.20 -11.73 5.15
C GLY A 73 -3.69 -11.58 6.58
N ASP A 74 -3.99 -12.72 7.22
CA ASP A 74 -4.48 -12.75 8.60
C ASP A 74 -3.34 -12.70 9.62
N TYR A 75 -2.76 -11.52 9.79
CA TYR A 75 -1.71 -11.26 10.78
C TYR A 75 -1.84 -9.84 11.33
N ASN A 76 -1.11 -9.58 12.41
CA ASN A 76 -0.83 -8.23 12.89
C ASN A 76 0.68 -8.00 12.94
N HIS A 77 1.10 -6.76 13.12
CA HIS A 77 2.50 -6.34 13.13
C HIS A 77 3.12 -6.36 14.53
N ALA A 78 2.42 -6.86 15.56
CA ALA A 78 2.98 -6.88 16.91
C ALA A 78 4.18 -7.82 17.00
N ILE A 79 5.25 -7.37 17.67
CA ILE A 79 6.41 -8.22 17.95
C ILE A 79 6.01 -9.33 18.93
N LEU A 80 6.66 -10.50 18.78
CA LEU A 80 6.47 -11.63 19.68
C LEU A 80 6.80 -11.22 21.13
N GLY A 81 5.93 -11.61 22.06
CA GLY A 81 6.06 -11.28 23.48
C GLY A 81 5.28 -10.04 23.92
N LEU A 82 4.77 -9.22 23.00
CA LEU A 82 3.79 -8.20 23.35
C LEU A 82 2.41 -8.81 23.51
N HIS A 83 1.63 -8.24 24.44
CA HIS A 83 0.29 -8.74 24.74
C HIS A 83 -0.74 -7.63 24.86
N LYS A 84 -1.99 -7.98 24.59
CA LYS A 84 -3.18 -7.13 24.82
C LYS A 84 -3.03 -5.72 24.22
N LYS A 85 -3.08 -4.69 25.08
CA LYS A 85 -3.09 -3.28 24.69
C LYS A 85 -1.77 -2.84 24.08
N GLU A 86 -0.65 -3.42 24.53
CA GLU A 86 0.67 -3.05 24.03
C GLU A 86 0.89 -3.58 22.62
N ALA A 87 0.58 -4.87 22.39
CA ALA A 87 0.58 -5.46 21.05
C ALA A 87 -0.31 -4.69 20.08
N LYS A 88 -1.53 -4.32 20.51
CA LYS A 88 -2.45 -3.53 19.69
C LYS A 88 -1.94 -2.12 19.38
N ARG A 89 -1.29 -1.45 20.35
CA ARG A 89 -0.67 -0.14 20.13
C ARG A 89 0.49 -0.22 19.15
N TYR A 90 1.32 -1.25 19.30
CA TYR A 90 2.44 -1.49 18.40
C TYR A 90 1.96 -1.72 16.96
N ASP A 91 0.98 -2.61 16.78
CA ASP A 91 0.40 -2.89 15.47
C ASP A 91 -0.17 -1.61 14.81
N PHE A 92 -0.97 -0.84 15.56
CA PHE A 92 -1.53 0.42 15.06
C PHE A 92 -0.45 1.44 14.66
N GLN A 93 0.57 1.60 15.51
CA GLN A 93 1.71 2.48 15.21
C GLN A 93 2.44 2.03 13.95
N ARG A 94 2.66 0.72 13.79
CA ARG A 94 3.35 0.18 12.62
C ARG A 94 2.59 0.44 11.33
N ARG A 95 1.26 0.27 11.33
CA ARG A 95 0.40 0.57 10.18
C ARG A 95 0.44 2.06 9.81
N ALA A 96 0.38 2.94 10.81
CA ALA A 96 0.48 4.38 10.61
C ALA A 96 1.85 4.78 10.04
N GLU A 97 2.94 4.18 10.52
CA GLU A 97 4.29 4.38 9.99
C GLU A 97 4.40 3.93 8.53
N MET A 98 3.86 2.76 8.19
CA MET A 98 3.84 2.26 6.82
C MET A 98 3.12 3.23 5.88
N ALA A 99 1.93 3.71 6.27
CA ALA A 99 1.18 4.69 5.48
C ALA A 99 1.93 6.03 5.34
N LYS A 100 2.57 6.51 6.41
CA LYS A 100 3.37 7.73 6.38
C LYS A 100 4.59 7.59 5.46
N GLN A 101 5.31 6.48 5.55
CA GLN A 101 6.48 6.21 4.70
C GLN A 101 6.08 6.13 3.23
N PHE A 102 5.00 5.41 2.93
CA PHE A 102 4.46 5.30 1.58
C PHE A 102 4.09 6.65 0.97
N GLY A 103 3.45 7.54 1.75
CA GLY A 103 3.16 8.90 1.32
C GLY A 103 4.40 9.79 1.12
N GLN A 104 5.55 9.44 1.71
CA GLN A 104 6.79 10.22 1.67
C GLN A 104 7.82 9.70 0.64
N MET A 105 7.58 8.55 -0.01
CA MET A 105 8.56 7.99 -0.95
C MET A 105 8.72 8.91 -2.19
N PRO A 106 9.95 9.26 -2.60
CA PRO A 106 10.13 10.02 -3.83
C PRO A 106 9.76 9.16 -5.05
N TRP A 107 9.13 9.79 -6.05
CA TRP A 107 8.77 9.13 -7.31
C TRP A 107 9.98 8.53 -8.06
N SER A 108 11.17 9.07 -7.82
CA SER A 108 12.42 8.62 -8.43
C SER A 108 12.93 7.25 -7.95
N VAL A 109 12.27 6.60 -6.99
CA VAL A 109 12.72 5.29 -6.44
C VAL A 109 12.28 4.11 -7.34
N PHE A 110 11.41 4.35 -8.31
CA PHE A 110 10.81 3.31 -9.16
C PHE A 110 11.18 3.39 -10.65
N MET A 111 12.16 4.22 -11.02
CA MET A 111 12.74 4.30 -12.37
C MET A 111 14.17 3.79 -12.41
#